data_AF-A0A1G7GHG7-F1
#
_entry.id   AF-A0A1G7GHG7-F1
#
_cell.length_a   1.000
_cell.length_b   1.000
_cell.length_c   1.000
_cell.angle_alpha   90.00
_cell.angle_beta   90.00
_cell.angle_gamma   90.00
#
_symmetry.space_group_name_H-M   'P 1'
#
loop_
_entity.id
_entity.type
_entity.pdbx_description
1 polymer ?
#
loop_
_entity_poly.entity_id
_entity_poly.type
_entity_poly.pdbx_seq_one_letter_code
_entity_poly.pdbx_strand_id
1 'polypeptide(L)'
;MKTKLIVLSLFTMVIASCHAEKKEPTTVLEFTSFKLKTTASEAEFNKLDAEIEDSFTSKQPGYIRRQSGVNEQGEYVVMVYWESLDAAKASMDKFMADKAVATYAGMIESSTMKMSRFTIADKFTATNSTFTEVMTFKTKENTDAKAFKKVNKKVGTEFSEQQKGFLQRITGSNEAGEQIVVAYWDTKANSDAVINDFMQAPIAKEFMGMMDQTSIAMIRYQALSALKNVTLTNKDKVVALLNSFNTGDQTPISYINPTKYIQHNLGVADGLEGFGALMQHAPEGGFKADVLRAFQDGAYVFTHTSYDFFGPKAGFDVFRFEDGKIVEHWDNLLPVQKPNPSGRTQFDGATALTDLDKTEANKAVIKGFIEHVLLGHEMDQLTSYINPKEYVQHNPAVADGLEGFGAAMQYFAANNLVMEYDKLHLVLGQGNFVLSISEGKFGKGAHTAYYDLFRLENGLIVEHWDVIAPIPPKTEWKNNNGKF
;
A
#
# COMPACT_ATOMS: atom_id res chain seq x y z
N MET A 1 22.26 -71.68 69.85
CA MET A 1 21.72 -71.54 68.49
C MET A 1 21.92 -70.10 68.04
N LYS A 2 22.39 -69.92 66.81
CA LYS A 2 23.03 -68.70 66.27
C LYS A 2 22.07 -67.50 66.15
N THR A 3 22.49 -66.34 66.65
CA THR A 3 21.86 -65.03 66.41
C THR A 3 22.68 -64.29 65.34
N LYS A 4 22.05 -63.91 64.22
CA LYS A 4 22.68 -63.14 63.13
C LYS A 4 22.77 -61.66 63.53
N LEU A 5 23.97 -61.09 63.43
CA LEU A 5 24.26 -59.66 63.51
C LEU A 5 24.25 -59.11 62.07
N ILE A 6 23.40 -58.11 61.78
CA ILE A 6 23.34 -57.42 60.48
C ILE A 6 24.12 -56.11 60.60
N VAL A 7 25.06 -55.93 59.69
CA VAL A 7 25.95 -54.77 59.55
C VAL A 7 25.17 -53.59 58.95
N LEU A 8 25.25 -52.43 59.60
CA LEU A 8 24.69 -51.16 59.15
C LEU A 8 25.78 -50.40 58.39
N SER A 9 25.64 -50.26 57.06
CA SER A 9 26.53 -49.41 56.25
C SER A 9 25.86 -48.07 55.95
N LEU A 10 26.53 -46.98 56.34
CA LEU A 10 26.19 -45.60 56.03
C LEU A 10 26.19 -45.36 54.52
N PHE A 11 25.13 -44.76 54.00
CA PHE A 11 25.13 -44.03 52.73
C PHE A 11 24.88 -42.55 53.01
N THR A 12 25.90 -41.73 52.77
CA THR A 12 25.80 -40.26 52.73
C THR A 12 25.02 -39.83 51.48
N MET A 13 23.87 -39.19 51.69
CA MET A 13 23.03 -38.62 50.65
C MET A 13 23.53 -37.19 50.34
N VAL A 14 24.11 -36.98 49.16
CA VAL A 14 24.42 -35.64 48.64
C VAL A 14 23.12 -35.06 48.07
N ILE A 15 22.59 -34.02 48.71
CA ILE A 15 21.46 -33.26 48.19
C ILE A 15 21.99 -32.29 47.14
N ALA A 16 21.79 -32.62 45.87
CA ALA A 16 21.96 -31.67 44.78
C ALA A 16 20.80 -30.66 44.83
N SER A 17 21.09 -29.43 45.25
CA SER A 17 20.17 -28.30 45.10
C SER A 17 20.08 -27.92 43.63
N CYS A 18 19.02 -28.36 42.95
CA CYS A 18 18.63 -27.78 41.65
C CYS A 18 18.18 -26.33 41.89
N HIS A 19 19.11 -25.38 41.72
CA HIS A 19 18.73 -24.00 41.43
C HIS A 19 18.13 -23.98 40.03
N ALA A 20 16.80 -24.04 39.94
CA ALA A 20 16.12 -23.64 38.72
C ALA A 20 16.41 -22.15 38.51
N GLU A 21 17.26 -21.80 37.54
CA GLU A 21 17.35 -20.43 37.06
C GLU A 21 15.94 -19.93 36.76
N LYS A 22 15.51 -18.85 37.39
CA LYS A 22 14.30 -18.15 36.99
C LYS A 22 14.51 -17.72 35.54
N LYS A 23 13.91 -18.44 34.59
CA LYS A 23 13.74 -17.94 33.22
C LYS A 23 13.04 -16.59 33.35
N GLU A 24 13.77 -15.51 33.08
CA GLU A 24 13.16 -14.19 32.90
C GLU A 24 12.00 -14.33 31.91
N PRO A 25 10.81 -13.79 32.19
CA PRO A 25 9.68 -13.89 31.30
C PRO A 25 10.06 -13.29 29.94
N THR A 26 10.15 -14.14 28.92
CA THR A 26 10.46 -13.71 27.56
C THR A 26 9.18 -13.35 26.84
N THR A 27 8.86 -12.05 26.80
CA THR A 27 7.80 -11.55 25.93
C THR A 27 8.26 -11.65 24.48
N VAL A 28 7.33 -11.93 23.57
CA VAL A 28 7.55 -11.89 22.13
C VAL A 28 6.86 -10.64 21.58
N LEU A 29 7.64 -9.82 20.88
CA LEU A 29 7.14 -8.74 20.04
C LEU A 29 7.01 -9.26 18.60
N GLU A 30 5.78 -9.40 18.14
CA GLU A 30 5.45 -9.58 16.72
C GLU A 30 5.32 -8.19 16.07
N PHE A 31 6.13 -7.94 15.05
CA PHE A 31 6.16 -6.69 14.30
C PHE A 31 5.79 -7.00 12.85
N THR A 32 4.65 -6.47 12.41
CA THR A 32 4.15 -6.63 11.04
C THR A 32 4.03 -5.27 10.39
N SER A 33 4.59 -5.11 9.19
CA SER A 33 4.48 -3.90 8.36
C SER A 33 3.88 -4.25 7.00
N PHE A 34 3.10 -3.35 6.42
CA PHE A 34 2.46 -3.53 5.12
C PHE A 34 1.92 -2.20 4.59
N LYS A 35 1.60 -2.14 3.30
CA LYS A 35 0.76 -1.09 2.72
C LYS A 35 -0.67 -1.57 2.55
N LEU A 36 -1.61 -0.65 2.50
CA LEU A 36 -2.97 -0.95 2.05
C LEU A 36 -3.02 -1.02 0.53
N LYS A 37 -3.96 -1.79 0.00
CA LYS A 37 -4.32 -1.72 -1.42
C LYS A 37 -4.74 -0.30 -1.77
N THR A 38 -4.48 0.11 -3.00
CA THR A 38 -4.86 1.45 -3.50
C THR A 38 -6.36 1.71 -3.41
N THR A 39 -7.16 0.63 -3.42
CA THR A 39 -8.62 0.62 -3.33
C THR A 39 -9.16 0.54 -1.89
N ALA A 40 -8.30 0.42 -0.89
CA ALA A 40 -8.72 0.36 0.50
C ALA A 40 -8.94 1.76 1.08
N SER A 41 -10.03 1.92 1.84
CA SER A 41 -10.31 3.12 2.62
C SER A 41 -9.49 3.14 3.91
N GLU A 42 -8.67 4.18 4.10
CA GLU A 42 -7.86 4.33 5.32
C GLU A 42 -8.73 4.53 6.56
N ALA A 43 -9.83 5.28 6.43
CA ALA A 43 -10.77 5.50 7.53
C ALA A 43 -11.47 4.21 7.96
N GLU A 44 -11.89 3.39 6.99
CA GLU A 44 -12.50 2.09 7.26
C GLU A 44 -11.48 1.11 7.84
N PHE A 45 -10.26 1.08 7.29
CA PHE A 45 -9.19 0.24 7.80
C PHE A 45 -8.88 0.55 9.26
N ASN A 46 -8.71 1.84 9.60
CA ASN A 46 -8.42 2.26 10.96
C ASN A 46 -9.53 1.90 11.95
N LYS A 47 -10.79 1.92 11.49
CA LYS A 47 -11.94 1.46 12.27
C LYS A 47 -11.88 -0.06 12.50
N LEU A 48 -11.70 -0.84 11.43
CA LEU A 48 -11.61 -2.30 11.50
C LEU A 48 -10.39 -2.76 12.33
N ASP A 49 -9.28 -2.04 12.25
CA ASP A 49 -8.08 -2.27 13.05
C ASP A 49 -8.39 -2.23 14.55
N ALA A 50 -9.10 -1.19 15.01
CA ALA A 50 -9.55 -1.06 16.39
C ALA A 50 -10.53 -2.18 16.78
N GLU A 51 -11.49 -2.49 15.89
CA GLU A 51 -12.45 -3.58 16.12
C GLU A 51 -11.77 -4.95 16.24
N ILE A 52 -10.69 -5.20 15.49
CA ILE A 52 -9.94 -6.47 15.54
C ILE A 52 -9.14 -6.61 16.82
N GLU A 53 -8.62 -5.51 17.39
CA GLU A 53 -8.02 -5.55 18.71
C GLU A 53 -9.02 -6.07 19.75
N ASP A 54 -10.22 -5.46 19.78
CA ASP A 54 -11.26 -5.76 20.77
C ASP A 54 -11.94 -7.12 20.54
N SER A 55 -12.21 -7.46 19.27
CA SER A 55 -13.04 -8.60 18.93
C SER A 55 -12.27 -9.90 18.73
N PHE A 56 -10.99 -9.84 18.33
CA PHE A 56 -10.18 -11.00 17.98
C PHE A 56 -8.86 -11.08 18.77
N THR A 57 -7.99 -10.09 18.64
CA THR A 57 -6.58 -10.21 19.08
C THR A 57 -6.48 -10.27 20.60
N SER A 58 -7.23 -9.42 21.30
CA SER A 58 -7.25 -9.40 22.77
C SER A 58 -7.79 -10.66 23.43
N LYS A 59 -8.51 -11.49 22.67
CA LYS A 59 -9.10 -12.75 23.15
C LYS A 59 -8.18 -13.95 22.96
N GLN A 60 -7.02 -13.77 22.32
CA GLN A 60 -6.10 -14.87 22.08
C GLN A 60 -5.29 -15.19 23.36
N PRO A 61 -5.05 -16.49 23.66
CA PRO A 61 -4.22 -16.88 24.78
C PRO A 61 -2.82 -16.26 24.71
N GLY A 62 -2.34 -15.73 25.83
CA GLY A 62 -1.03 -15.09 25.91
C GLY A 62 -0.95 -13.70 25.28
N TYR A 63 -2.07 -13.08 24.92
CA TYR A 63 -2.10 -11.67 24.51
C TYR A 63 -1.66 -10.74 25.65
N ILE A 64 -0.77 -9.79 25.35
CA ILE A 64 -0.37 -8.74 26.29
C ILE A 64 -0.89 -7.38 25.81
N ARG A 65 -0.60 -7.02 24.56
CA ARG A 65 -0.96 -5.71 23.99
C ARG A 65 -0.85 -5.70 22.47
N ARG A 66 -1.66 -4.88 21.83
CA ARG A 66 -1.55 -4.50 20.42
C ARG A 66 -1.35 -3.00 20.28
N GLN A 67 -0.61 -2.60 19.26
CA GLN A 67 -0.47 -1.20 18.83
C GLN A 67 -0.37 -1.17 17.32
N SER A 68 -1.09 -0.23 16.72
CA SER A 68 -1.03 0.00 15.28
C SER A 68 -0.65 1.43 14.98
N GLY A 69 -0.03 1.66 13.83
CA GLY A 69 0.28 3.00 13.34
C GLY A 69 0.56 3.04 11.85
N VAL A 70 0.81 4.24 11.33
CA VAL A 70 1.11 4.49 9.92
C VAL A 70 2.22 5.54 9.79
N ASN A 71 3.14 5.36 8.84
CA ASN A 71 4.19 6.33 8.54
C ASN A 71 3.76 7.33 7.46
N GLU A 72 4.61 8.33 7.19
CA GLU A 72 4.34 9.38 6.18
C GLU A 72 4.26 8.83 4.74
N GLN A 73 4.76 7.62 4.50
CA GLN A 73 4.74 6.94 3.21
C GLN A 73 3.51 6.00 3.05
N GLY A 74 2.59 6.00 4.01
CA GLY A 74 1.39 5.15 3.99
C GLY A 74 1.66 3.68 4.31
N GLU A 75 2.82 3.34 4.88
CA GLU A 75 3.11 2.02 5.41
C GLU A 75 2.57 1.90 6.83
N TYR A 76 1.69 0.92 7.02
CA TYR A 76 1.09 0.56 8.28
C TYR A 76 1.98 -0.41 9.04
N VAL A 77 1.94 -0.31 10.36
CA VAL A 77 2.61 -1.19 11.32
C VAL A 77 1.58 -1.70 12.32
N VAL A 78 1.62 -3.00 12.60
CA VAL A 78 0.92 -3.65 13.71
C VAL A 78 1.95 -4.37 14.57
N MET A 79 2.03 -3.96 15.83
CA MET A 79 2.87 -4.56 16.86
C MET A 79 1.99 -5.30 17.86
N VAL A 80 2.27 -6.59 18.08
CA VAL A 80 1.57 -7.39 19.08
C VAL A 80 2.57 -8.01 20.06
N TYR A 81 2.31 -7.81 21.34
CA TYR A 81 3.08 -8.34 22.45
C TYR A 81 2.40 -9.62 22.96
N TRP A 82 3.18 -10.69 23.06
CA TRP A 82 2.74 -12.03 23.43
C TRP A 82 3.56 -12.57 24.60
N GLU A 83 2.93 -13.37 25.48
CA GLU A 83 3.61 -14.06 26.57
C GLU A 83 4.64 -15.09 26.08
N SER A 84 4.49 -15.60 24.86
CA SER A 84 5.40 -16.58 24.26
C SER A 84 5.32 -16.62 22.73
N LEU A 85 6.31 -17.26 22.10
CA LEU A 85 6.32 -17.49 20.66
C LEU A 85 5.18 -18.42 20.23
N ASP A 86 4.83 -19.40 21.05
CA ASP A 86 3.74 -20.35 20.76
C ASP A 86 2.39 -19.65 20.76
N ALA A 87 2.16 -18.71 21.68
CA ALA A 87 0.98 -17.86 21.70
C ALA A 87 0.86 -17.01 20.41
N ALA A 88 1.96 -16.37 19.99
CA ALA A 88 2.01 -15.59 18.76
C ALA A 88 1.66 -16.43 17.52
N LYS A 89 2.28 -17.62 17.39
CA LYS A 89 2.01 -18.54 16.28
C LYS A 89 0.56 -19.02 16.27
N ALA A 90 0.04 -19.46 17.42
CA ALA A 90 -1.33 -19.95 17.52
C ALA A 90 -2.38 -18.86 17.21
N SER A 91 -2.10 -17.60 17.53
CA SER A 91 -2.94 -16.47 17.14
C SER A 91 -2.94 -16.29 15.62
N MET A 92 -1.77 -16.30 14.99
CA MET A 92 -1.64 -16.09 13.54
C MET A 92 -2.34 -17.18 12.73
N ASP A 93 -2.21 -18.44 13.14
CA ASP A 93 -2.88 -19.57 12.48
C ASP A 93 -4.42 -19.39 12.49
N LYS A 94 -4.96 -18.90 13.60
CA LYS A 94 -6.41 -18.60 13.71
C LYS A 94 -6.79 -17.37 12.89
N PHE A 95 -5.97 -16.33 12.90
CA PHE A 95 -6.24 -15.09 12.18
C PHE A 95 -6.42 -15.37 10.68
N MET A 96 -5.59 -16.24 10.10
CA MET A 96 -5.70 -16.60 8.68
C MET A 96 -6.99 -17.38 8.32
N ALA A 97 -7.65 -18.00 9.30
CA ALA A 97 -8.85 -18.79 9.09
C ALA A 97 -10.14 -18.09 9.52
N ASP A 98 -10.05 -16.97 10.26
CA ASP A 98 -11.21 -16.31 10.84
C ASP A 98 -11.91 -15.39 9.82
N LYS A 99 -13.19 -15.66 9.56
CA LYS A 99 -14.00 -14.85 8.65
C LYS A 99 -14.19 -13.42 9.16
N ALA A 100 -14.12 -13.20 10.47
CA ALA A 100 -14.28 -11.87 11.08
C ALA A 100 -13.14 -10.91 10.71
N VAL A 101 -11.95 -11.42 10.38
CA VAL A 101 -10.80 -10.58 9.97
C VAL A 101 -10.61 -10.53 8.46
N ALA A 102 -11.41 -11.27 7.68
CA ALA A 102 -11.25 -11.40 6.24
C ALA A 102 -11.33 -10.06 5.50
N THR A 103 -12.25 -9.17 5.89
CA THR A 103 -12.37 -7.83 5.30
C THR A 103 -11.10 -7.02 5.53
N TYR A 104 -10.63 -6.95 6.78
CA TYR A 104 -9.39 -6.25 7.14
C TYR A 104 -8.18 -6.83 6.40
N ALA A 105 -8.03 -8.16 6.37
CA ALA A 105 -6.95 -8.82 5.65
C ALA A 105 -7.04 -8.56 4.14
N GLY A 106 -8.24 -8.47 3.58
CA GLY A 106 -8.51 -8.17 2.19
C GLY A 106 -8.09 -6.75 1.76
N MET A 107 -7.96 -5.81 2.70
CA MET A 107 -7.50 -4.44 2.46
C MET A 107 -5.96 -4.31 2.38
N ILE A 108 -5.23 -5.32 2.84
CA ILE A 108 -3.76 -5.32 2.88
C ILE A 108 -3.21 -5.69 1.50
N GLU A 109 -2.22 -4.92 1.02
CA GLU A 109 -1.41 -5.29 -0.14
C GLU A 109 -0.40 -6.36 0.30
N SER A 110 -0.78 -7.63 0.17
CA SER A 110 -0.05 -8.77 0.74
C SER A 110 1.39 -8.89 0.22
N SER A 111 1.66 -8.42 -1.00
CA SER A 111 3.00 -8.38 -1.58
C SER A 111 3.97 -7.46 -0.81
N THR A 112 3.44 -6.51 -0.03
CA THR A 112 4.23 -5.58 0.79
C THR A 112 4.37 -6.03 2.24
N MET A 113 3.67 -7.09 2.66
CA MET A 113 3.61 -7.50 4.05
C MET A 113 4.93 -8.14 4.50
N LYS A 114 5.51 -7.62 5.59
CA LYS A 114 6.68 -8.17 6.26
C LYS A 114 6.37 -8.40 7.73
N MET A 115 6.61 -9.60 8.22
CA MET A 115 6.38 -9.99 9.62
C MET A 115 7.67 -10.53 10.24
N SER A 116 8.02 -10.00 11.40
CA SER A 116 9.16 -10.42 12.21
C SER A 116 8.73 -10.64 13.66
N ARG A 117 9.41 -11.56 14.37
CA ARG A 117 9.18 -11.81 15.80
C ARG A 117 10.47 -11.69 16.57
N PHE A 118 10.46 -10.89 17.63
CA PHE A 118 11.61 -10.61 18.47
C PHE A 118 11.33 -11.04 19.91
N THR A 119 12.30 -11.68 20.55
CA THR A 119 12.27 -11.86 22.00
C THR A 119 12.74 -10.57 22.65
N ILE A 120 11.90 -10.01 23.52
CA ILE A 120 12.20 -8.79 24.27
C ILE A 120 12.35 -9.10 25.76
N ALA A 121 13.17 -8.32 26.45
CA ALA A 121 13.36 -8.44 27.89
C ALA A 121 12.50 -7.44 28.70
N ASP A 122 12.06 -6.35 28.06
CA ASP A 122 11.39 -5.24 28.72
C ASP A 122 9.87 -5.42 28.69
N LYS A 123 9.20 -5.25 29.84
CA LYS A 123 7.73 -5.19 29.89
C LYS A 123 7.24 -3.89 29.27
N PHE A 124 6.16 -3.93 28.50
CA PHE A 124 5.55 -2.72 27.94
C PHE A 124 4.97 -1.81 29.04
N THR A 125 5.25 -0.50 28.96
CA THR A 125 4.79 0.53 29.92
C THR A 125 4.31 1.84 29.27
N ALA A 126 4.60 2.10 27.98
CA ALA A 126 4.26 3.35 27.30
C ALA A 126 2.79 3.45 26.82
N THR A 127 1.82 3.40 27.73
CA THR A 127 0.38 3.39 27.39
C THR A 127 -0.12 4.66 26.69
N ASN A 128 0.54 5.81 26.90
CA ASN A 128 0.15 7.11 26.33
C ASN A 128 0.96 7.49 25.08
N SER A 129 1.69 6.55 24.46
CA SER A 129 2.48 6.83 23.26
C SER A 129 1.59 7.18 22.08
N THR A 130 1.90 8.28 21.40
CA THR A 130 1.24 8.64 20.13
C THR A 130 2.18 8.49 18.94
N PHE A 131 3.48 8.42 19.18
CA PHE A 131 4.49 8.26 18.14
C PHE A 131 5.51 7.20 18.53
N THR A 132 5.96 6.41 17.56
CA THR A 132 6.89 5.31 17.80
C THR A 132 7.93 5.24 16.70
N GLU A 133 9.15 4.90 17.08
CA GLU A 133 10.27 4.64 16.18
C GLU A 133 10.72 3.20 16.38
N VAL A 134 10.83 2.45 15.29
CA VAL A 134 11.32 1.07 15.28
C VAL A 134 12.57 1.04 14.41
N MET A 135 13.65 0.54 14.99
CA MET A 135 14.91 0.33 14.30
C MET A 135 15.27 -1.16 14.37
N THR A 136 15.42 -1.80 13.21
CA THR A 136 15.99 -3.16 13.11
C THR A 136 17.35 -3.11 12.43
N PHE A 137 18.26 -3.98 12.86
CA PHE A 137 19.62 -4.03 12.34
C PHE A 137 20.32 -5.33 12.73
N LYS A 138 21.41 -5.66 12.04
CA LYS A 138 22.40 -6.66 12.45
C LYS A 138 23.60 -5.97 13.10
N THR A 139 24.24 -6.63 14.05
CA THR A 139 25.54 -6.20 14.56
C THR A 139 26.63 -6.47 13.54
N LYS A 140 27.74 -5.74 13.60
CA LYS A 140 28.92 -6.04 12.77
C LYS A 140 29.44 -7.44 13.10
N GLU A 141 30.06 -8.07 12.11
CA GLU A 141 30.77 -9.33 12.32
C GLU A 141 31.79 -9.18 13.47
N ASN A 142 31.86 -10.19 14.35
CA ASN A 142 32.72 -10.21 15.54
C ASN A 142 32.38 -9.20 16.65
N THR A 143 31.20 -8.55 16.60
CA THR A 143 30.73 -7.74 17.74
C THR A 143 30.53 -8.61 18.98
N ASP A 144 31.19 -8.28 20.10
CA ASP A 144 30.99 -8.99 21.36
C ASP A 144 29.58 -8.74 21.90
N ALA A 145 28.79 -9.81 22.06
CA ALA A 145 27.39 -9.74 22.44
C ALA A 145 27.17 -9.14 23.84
N LYS A 146 28.10 -9.37 24.79
CA LYS A 146 27.99 -8.84 26.15
C LYS A 146 28.28 -7.35 26.18
N ALA A 147 29.31 -6.91 25.47
CA ALA A 147 29.66 -5.51 25.28
C ALA A 147 28.51 -4.78 24.58
N PHE A 148 27.98 -5.34 23.50
CA PHE A 148 26.82 -4.79 22.79
C PHE A 148 25.63 -4.61 23.72
N LYS A 149 25.25 -5.65 24.49
CA LYS A 149 24.13 -5.56 25.43
C LYS A 149 24.34 -4.45 26.47
N LYS A 150 25.58 -4.25 26.93
CA LYS A 150 25.93 -3.18 27.88
C LYS A 150 25.81 -1.80 27.27
N VAL A 151 26.35 -1.59 26.06
CA VAL A 151 26.25 -0.32 25.32
C VAL A 151 24.79 -0.02 24.99
N ASN A 152 24.08 -1.00 24.45
CA ASN A 152 22.66 -0.90 24.11
C ASN A 152 21.80 -0.51 25.32
N LYS A 153 22.07 -1.06 26.51
CA LYS A 153 21.38 -0.66 27.75
C LYS A 153 21.72 0.78 28.16
N LYS A 154 22.98 1.19 28.04
CA LYS A 154 23.45 2.54 28.37
C LYS A 154 22.81 3.62 27.48
N VAL A 155 22.52 3.33 26.21
CA VAL A 155 21.76 4.26 25.35
C VAL A 155 20.42 4.64 25.98
N GLY A 156 19.72 3.69 26.62
CA GLY A 156 18.49 3.97 27.35
C GLY A 156 18.73 4.95 28.50
N THR A 157 19.58 4.57 29.45
CA THR A 157 19.77 5.32 30.71
C THR A 157 20.53 6.63 30.55
N GLU A 158 21.51 6.68 29.64
CA GLU A 158 22.42 7.83 29.46
C GLU A 158 21.94 8.81 28.37
N PHE A 159 21.00 8.42 27.51
CA PHE A 159 20.47 9.30 26.47
C PHE A 159 18.94 9.32 26.44
N SER A 160 18.28 8.20 26.12
CA SER A 160 16.85 8.18 25.80
C SER A 160 15.98 8.65 26.97
N GLU A 161 16.22 8.13 28.17
CA GLU A 161 15.47 8.45 29.39
C GLU A 161 15.61 9.91 29.83
N GLN A 162 16.59 10.65 29.29
CA GLN A 162 16.80 12.07 29.60
C GLN A 162 16.02 13.00 28.67
N GLN A 163 15.39 12.47 27.61
CA GLN A 163 14.75 13.28 26.60
C GLN A 163 13.33 13.67 26.99
N LYS A 164 12.94 14.89 26.64
CA LYS A 164 11.57 15.37 26.83
C LYS A 164 10.61 14.53 25.99
N GLY A 165 9.52 14.06 26.60
CA GLY A 165 8.47 13.32 25.91
C GLY A 165 8.82 11.86 25.57
N PHE A 166 10.02 11.40 25.91
CA PHE A 166 10.37 9.98 25.81
C PHE A 166 9.60 9.18 26.88
N LEU A 167 9.02 8.06 26.47
CA LEU A 167 8.18 7.22 27.34
C LEU A 167 8.83 5.89 27.66
N GLN A 168 9.37 5.21 26.66
CA GLN A 168 9.94 3.88 26.83
C GLN A 168 10.88 3.52 25.68
N ARG A 169 11.88 2.72 26.00
CA ARG A 169 12.69 2.01 25.02
C ARG A 169 12.62 0.51 25.29
N ILE A 170 12.31 -0.26 24.25
CA ILE A 170 12.27 -1.72 24.30
C ILE A 170 13.35 -2.25 23.37
N THR A 171 14.07 -3.27 23.83
CA THR A 171 15.08 -3.95 23.02
C THR A 171 14.83 -5.44 22.93
N GLY A 172 15.21 -6.03 21.80
CA GLY A 172 15.08 -7.46 21.60
C GLY A 172 15.92 -7.97 20.44
N SER A 173 15.84 -9.28 20.22
CA SER A 173 16.49 -9.95 19.11
C SER A 173 15.66 -11.12 18.62
N ASN A 174 15.83 -11.51 17.35
CA ASN A 174 15.23 -12.72 16.80
C ASN A 174 16.25 -13.87 16.67
N GLU A 175 15.77 -15.04 16.25
CA GLU A 175 16.61 -16.24 16.09
C GLU A 175 17.73 -16.07 15.03
N ALA A 176 17.54 -15.16 14.07
CA ALA A 176 18.53 -14.83 13.06
C ALA A 176 19.61 -13.84 13.56
N GLY A 177 19.54 -13.42 14.83
CA GLY A 177 20.47 -12.46 15.44
C GLY A 177 20.21 -11.00 15.07
N GLU A 178 19.16 -10.71 14.31
CA GLU A 178 18.70 -9.33 14.06
C GLU A 178 18.20 -8.73 15.37
N GLN A 179 18.59 -7.48 15.62
CA GLN A 179 18.24 -6.69 16.78
C GLN A 179 17.05 -5.79 16.45
N ILE A 180 16.24 -5.49 17.46
CA ILE A 180 15.20 -4.45 17.40
C ILE A 180 15.38 -3.47 18.55
N VAL A 181 15.17 -2.19 18.25
CA VAL A 181 15.00 -1.12 19.22
C VAL A 181 13.69 -0.42 18.90
N VAL A 182 12.80 -0.33 19.89
CA VAL A 182 11.56 0.45 19.80
C VAL A 182 11.64 1.61 20.78
N ALA A 183 11.49 2.84 20.29
CA ALA A 183 11.40 4.04 21.11
C ALA A 183 9.99 4.63 21.03
N TYR A 184 9.38 4.82 22.20
CA TYR A 184 8.03 5.34 22.36
C TYR A 184 8.05 6.78 22.84
N TRP A 185 7.23 7.61 22.21
CA TRP A 185 7.18 9.05 22.44
C TRP A 185 5.74 9.52 22.64
N ASP A 186 5.58 10.54 23.47
CA ASP A 186 4.29 11.21 23.67
C ASP A 186 3.79 11.90 22.40
N THR A 187 4.70 12.40 21.54
CA THR A 187 4.43 13.18 20.34
C THR A 187 5.55 13.04 19.30
N LYS A 188 5.20 13.21 18.02
CA LYS A 188 6.18 13.27 16.92
C LYS A 188 7.19 14.41 17.10
N ALA A 189 6.73 15.58 17.53
CA ALA A 189 7.57 16.76 17.69
C ALA A 189 8.72 16.55 18.70
N ASN A 190 8.44 15.86 19.82
CA ASN A 190 9.48 15.54 20.79
C ASN A 190 10.49 14.50 20.24
N SER A 191 10.02 13.52 19.46
CA SER A 191 10.91 12.59 18.74
C SER A 191 11.78 13.30 17.68
N ASP A 192 11.20 14.19 16.87
CA ASP A 192 11.93 14.95 15.84
C ASP A 192 13.05 15.82 16.45
N ALA A 193 12.79 16.41 17.63
CA ALA A 193 13.73 17.31 18.29
C ALA A 193 15.04 16.63 18.73
N VAL A 194 15.05 15.32 18.95
CA VAL A 194 16.19 14.60 19.54
C VAL A 194 17.13 13.96 18.51
N ILE A 195 16.76 13.93 17.23
CA ILE A 195 17.52 13.21 16.19
C ILE A 195 18.96 13.71 16.11
N ASN A 196 19.14 15.04 16.02
CA ASN A 196 20.46 15.63 15.93
C ASN A 196 21.30 15.39 17.19
N ASP A 197 20.67 15.46 18.37
CA ASP A 197 21.33 15.23 19.65
C ASP A 197 21.77 13.77 19.79
N PHE A 198 20.93 12.82 19.34
CA PHE A 198 21.27 11.40 19.31
C PHE A 198 22.48 11.15 18.42
N MET A 199 22.51 11.72 17.21
CA MET A 199 23.64 11.54 16.29
C MET A 199 24.97 12.10 16.84
N GLN A 200 24.91 13.06 17.77
CA GLN A 200 26.10 13.66 18.38
C GLN A 200 26.53 12.97 19.69
N ALA A 201 25.61 12.32 20.40
CA ALA A 201 25.85 11.72 21.70
C ALA A 201 26.95 10.63 21.64
N PRO A 202 27.98 10.67 22.52
CA PRO A 202 29.06 9.69 22.52
C PRO A 202 28.58 8.24 22.62
N ILE A 203 27.61 7.98 23.49
CA ILE A 203 27.05 6.63 23.68
C ILE A 203 26.28 6.13 22.45
N ALA A 204 25.61 7.02 21.73
CA ALA A 204 24.91 6.68 20.50
C ALA A 204 25.89 6.39 19.35
N LYS A 205 26.99 7.15 19.25
CA LYS A 205 28.08 6.87 18.29
C LYS A 205 28.73 5.52 18.55
N GLU A 206 28.99 5.19 19.82
CA GLU A 206 29.49 3.86 20.20
C GLU A 206 28.51 2.76 19.76
N PHE A 207 27.23 2.92 20.10
CA PHE A 207 26.16 1.99 19.75
C PHE A 207 26.03 1.78 18.23
N MET A 208 25.93 2.86 17.45
CA MET A 208 25.90 2.81 15.98
C MET A 208 27.18 2.20 15.40
N GLY A 209 28.33 2.45 16.05
CA GLY A 209 29.62 1.85 15.68
C GLY A 209 29.64 0.32 15.74
N MET A 210 28.73 -0.30 16.48
CA MET A 210 28.59 -1.76 16.59
C MET A 210 27.60 -2.37 15.57
N MET A 211 26.91 -1.55 14.78
CA MET A 211 25.91 -1.99 13.80
C MET A 211 26.49 -2.16 12.41
N ASP A 212 26.01 -3.16 11.68
CA ASP A 212 26.14 -3.19 10.22
C ASP A 212 25.21 -2.12 9.63
N GLN A 213 25.82 -1.03 9.17
CA GLN A 213 25.11 0.13 8.64
C GLN A 213 24.25 -0.18 7.41
N THR A 214 24.61 -1.22 6.66
CA THR A 214 23.85 -1.65 5.47
C THR A 214 22.56 -2.39 5.83
N SER A 215 22.44 -2.84 7.09
CA SER A 215 21.29 -3.60 7.59
C SER A 215 20.28 -2.76 8.36
N ILE A 216 20.55 -1.47 8.57
CA ILE A 216 19.69 -0.61 9.38
C ILE A 216 18.41 -0.29 8.62
N ALA A 217 17.28 -0.68 9.18
CA ALA A 217 15.96 -0.22 8.76
C ALA A 217 15.34 0.59 9.91
N MET A 218 14.84 1.79 9.59
CA MET A 218 14.16 2.65 10.55
C MET A 218 12.77 2.99 10.02
N ILE A 219 11.76 2.77 10.85
CA ILE A 219 10.36 3.09 10.57
C ILE A 219 9.85 3.96 11.70
N ARG A 220 9.30 5.13 11.37
CA ARG A 220 8.72 6.07 12.33
C ARG A 220 7.25 6.23 12.00
N TYR A 221 6.36 6.04 12.96
CA TYR A 221 4.92 6.01 12.67
C TYR A 221 4.10 6.70 13.75
N GLN A 222 2.98 7.28 13.31
CA GLN A 222 1.94 7.84 14.17
C GLN A 222 0.98 6.72 14.58
N ALA A 223 0.63 6.63 15.86
CA ALA A 223 -0.32 5.65 16.36
C ALA A 223 -1.73 5.89 15.79
N LEU A 224 -2.42 4.83 15.35
CA LEU A 224 -3.78 4.95 14.81
C LEU A 224 -4.77 5.51 15.85
N SER A 225 -4.58 5.19 17.13
CA SER A 225 -5.39 5.72 18.24
C SER A 225 -5.26 7.25 18.42
N ALA A 226 -4.18 7.85 17.92
CA ALA A 226 -3.98 9.29 17.88
C ALA A 226 -4.65 9.93 16.66
N LEU A 227 -4.97 9.16 15.62
CA LEU A 227 -5.71 9.57 14.43
C LEU A 227 -7.22 9.54 14.71
N LYS A 228 -7.68 10.29 15.72
CA LYS A 228 -9.12 10.44 15.98
C LYS A 228 -9.75 11.23 14.84
N ASN A 229 -10.76 10.65 14.18
CA ASN A 229 -11.54 11.25 13.08
C ASN A 229 -10.80 11.37 11.73
N VAL A 230 -10.33 10.25 11.17
CA VAL A 230 -9.94 10.22 9.75
C VAL A 230 -11.18 10.49 8.90
N THR A 231 -11.28 11.70 8.36
CA THR A 231 -12.24 12.02 7.31
C THR A 231 -11.86 11.26 6.05
N LEU A 232 -12.85 10.71 5.34
CA LEU A 232 -12.64 10.05 4.06
C LEU A 232 -11.82 10.94 3.13
N THR A 233 -10.74 10.37 2.59
CA THR A 233 -9.97 11.04 1.54
C THR A 233 -10.80 11.15 0.26
N ASN A 234 -10.38 11.99 -0.69
CA ASN A 234 -11.08 12.10 -1.97
C ASN A 234 -11.02 10.77 -2.74
N LYS A 235 -9.88 10.08 -2.69
CA LYS A 235 -9.73 8.72 -3.19
C LYS A 235 -10.76 7.76 -2.57
N ASP A 236 -10.89 7.74 -1.24
CA ASP A 236 -11.85 6.85 -0.57
C ASP A 236 -13.30 7.17 -0.98
N LYS A 237 -13.64 8.44 -1.18
CA LYS A 237 -14.96 8.86 -1.66
C LYS A 237 -15.25 8.34 -3.07
N VAL A 238 -14.28 8.38 -3.98
CA VAL A 238 -14.44 7.81 -5.33
C VAL A 238 -14.59 6.31 -5.28
N VAL A 239 -13.73 5.61 -4.53
CA VAL A 239 -13.83 4.15 -4.41
C VAL A 239 -15.17 3.75 -3.79
N ALA A 240 -15.63 4.46 -2.75
CA ALA A 240 -16.94 4.23 -2.15
C ALA A 240 -18.07 4.50 -3.16
N LEU A 241 -17.97 5.56 -3.98
CA LEU A 241 -18.95 5.87 -5.03
C LEU A 241 -19.05 4.78 -6.09
N LEU A 242 -17.92 4.30 -6.60
CA LEU A 242 -17.92 3.24 -7.61
C LEU A 242 -18.39 1.91 -7.03
N ASN A 243 -17.89 1.51 -5.85
CA ASN A 243 -18.33 0.29 -5.18
C ASN A 243 -19.81 0.33 -4.78
N SER A 244 -20.40 1.52 -4.63
CA SER A 244 -21.82 1.70 -4.37
C SER A 244 -22.70 1.08 -5.46
N PHE A 245 -22.20 0.93 -6.70
CA PHE A 245 -22.92 0.23 -7.76
C PHE A 245 -23.14 -1.24 -7.42
N ASN A 246 -22.16 -1.89 -6.77
CA ASN A 246 -22.28 -3.29 -6.37
C ASN A 246 -23.31 -3.51 -5.26
N THR A 247 -23.46 -2.53 -4.35
CA THR A 247 -24.21 -2.67 -3.09
C THR A 247 -25.56 -1.95 -3.08
N GLY A 248 -25.75 -0.96 -3.95
CA GLY A 248 -26.88 -0.03 -3.92
C GLY A 248 -26.77 1.06 -2.84
N ASP A 249 -25.60 1.23 -2.19
CA ASP A 249 -25.41 2.30 -1.20
C ASP A 249 -25.54 3.69 -1.83
N GLN A 250 -26.39 4.53 -1.25
CA GLN A 250 -26.63 5.89 -1.71
C GLN A 250 -25.84 6.94 -0.93
N THR A 251 -25.15 6.56 0.16
CA THR A 251 -24.30 7.46 0.94
C THR A 251 -23.28 8.23 0.07
N PRO A 252 -22.61 7.59 -0.91
CA PRO A 252 -21.63 8.28 -1.75
C PRO A 252 -22.20 9.35 -2.68
N ILE A 253 -23.52 9.37 -2.93
CA ILE A 253 -24.18 10.46 -3.68
C ILE A 253 -23.92 11.81 -2.99
N SER A 254 -23.84 11.81 -1.65
CA SER A 254 -23.53 13.01 -0.88
C SER A 254 -22.12 13.54 -1.13
N TYR A 255 -21.21 12.76 -1.73
CA TYR A 255 -19.86 13.20 -2.08
C TYR A 255 -19.84 14.03 -3.36
N ILE A 256 -20.91 14.01 -4.15
CA ILE A 256 -21.05 14.80 -5.38
C ILE A 256 -21.60 16.18 -5.05
N ASN A 257 -21.05 17.22 -5.67
CA ASN A 257 -21.58 18.57 -5.56
C ASN A 257 -22.89 18.66 -6.38
N PRO A 258 -24.04 18.94 -5.75
CA PRO A 258 -25.33 18.88 -6.43
C PRO A 258 -25.55 19.99 -7.46
N THR A 259 -24.77 21.08 -7.42
CA THR A 259 -24.96 22.25 -8.29
C THR A 259 -23.83 22.52 -9.27
N LYS A 260 -22.68 21.84 -9.12
CA LYS A 260 -21.49 22.04 -9.96
C LYS A 260 -21.02 20.82 -10.74
N TYR A 261 -21.67 19.66 -10.58
CA TYR A 261 -21.18 18.43 -11.20
C TYR A 261 -21.24 18.48 -12.74
N ILE A 262 -20.07 18.45 -13.37
CA ILE A 262 -19.87 18.42 -14.82
C ILE A 262 -19.56 16.98 -15.25
N GLN A 263 -20.30 16.48 -16.24
CA GLN A 263 -20.13 15.13 -16.79
C GLN A 263 -19.52 15.16 -18.20
N HIS A 264 -18.42 14.44 -18.41
CA HIS A 264 -17.77 14.26 -19.72
C HIS A 264 -18.05 12.90 -20.38
N ASN A 265 -18.67 11.95 -19.68
CA ASN A 265 -19.22 10.76 -20.33
C ASN A 265 -20.35 11.19 -21.28
N LEU A 266 -20.07 11.16 -22.58
CA LEU A 266 -20.95 11.61 -23.65
C LEU A 266 -22.26 10.82 -23.74
N GLY A 267 -22.31 9.62 -23.16
CA GLY A 267 -23.51 8.77 -23.07
C GLY A 267 -24.42 9.08 -21.87
N VAL A 268 -24.03 10.01 -21.00
CA VAL A 268 -24.74 10.39 -19.77
C VAL A 268 -25.08 11.88 -19.80
N ALA A 269 -26.30 12.21 -19.37
CA ALA A 269 -26.72 13.60 -19.26
C ALA A 269 -25.92 14.33 -18.16
N ASP A 270 -25.85 15.66 -18.26
CA ASP A 270 -25.06 16.45 -17.34
C ASP A 270 -25.67 16.55 -15.92
N GLY A 271 -24.85 16.95 -14.95
CA GLY A 271 -25.31 17.20 -13.59
C GLY A 271 -25.64 15.94 -12.80
N LEU A 272 -25.90 16.14 -11.50
CA LEU A 272 -26.31 15.05 -10.61
C LEU A 272 -27.64 14.43 -11.03
N GLU A 273 -28.51 15.21 -11.67
CA GLU A 273 -29.77 14.72 -12.25
C GLU A 273 -29.51 13.70 -13.37
N GLY A 274 -28.59 13.99 -14.30
CA GLY A 274 -28.24 13.06 -15.37
C GLY A 274 -27.64 11.75 -14.85
N PHE A 275 -26.80 11.84 -13.82
CA PHE A 275 -26.31 10.66 -13.09
C PHE A 275 -27.44 9.88 -12.43
N GLY A 276 -28.34 10.55 -11.71
CA GLY A 276 -29.50 9.91 -11.07
C GLY A 276 -30.44 9.23 -12.08
N ALA A 277 -30.66 9.84 -13.24
CA ALA A 277 -31.45 9.26 -14.31
C ALA A 277 -30.80 7.97 -14.88
N LEU A 278 -29.47 7.92 -15.01
CA LEU A 278 -28.76 6.70 -15.40
C LEU A 278 -28.99 5.57 -14.39
N MET A 279 -28.92 5.87 -13.09
CA MET A 279 -29.12 4.87 -12.02
C MET A 279 -30.53 4.26 -12.02
N GLN A 280 -31.55 4.98 -12.50
CA GLN A 280 -32.91 4.44 -12.65
C GLN A 280 -33.03 3.39 -13.77
N HIS A 281 -32.06 3.33 -14.68
CA HIS A 281 -32.02 2.38 -15.79
C HIS A 281 -31.08 1.19 -15.53
N ALA A 282 -30.74 0.94 -14.25
CA ALA A 282 -29.90 -0.19 -13.90
C ALA A 282 -30.56 -1.53 -14.32
N PRO A 283 -29.79 -2.49 -14.87
CA PRO A 283 -30.30 -3.80 -15.23
C PRO A 283 -30.71 -4.59 -13.97
N GLU A 284 -31.41 -5.71 -14.18
CA GLU A 284 -31.69 -6.66 -13.11
C GLU A 284 -30.37 -7.14 -12.47
N GLY A 285 -30.19 -6.91 -11.16
CA GLY A 285 -28.92 -7.15 -10.44
C GLY A 285 -28.05 -5.92 -10.21
N GLY A 286 -28.45 -4.77 -10.77
CA GLY A 286 -27.74 -3.48 -10.64
C GLY A 286 -26.52 -3.38 -11.56
N PHE A 287 -25.90 -2.21 -11.59
CA PHE A 287 -24.57 -2.05 -12.21
C PHE A 287 -23.52 -2.74 -11.34
N LYS A 288 -22.42 -3.18 -11.95
CA LYS A 288 -21.23 -3.65 -11.21
C LYS A 288 -20.01 -2.81 -11.52
N ALA A 289 -19.20 -2.57 -10.52
CA ALA A 289 -17.95 -1.83 -10.62
C ALA A 289 -16.94 -2.36 -9.61
N ASP A 290 -15.89 -2.99 -10.11
CA ASP A 290 -14.78 -3.48 -9.30
C ASP A 290 -13.58 -2.60 -9.58
N VAL A 291 -13.30 -1.69 -8.64
CA VAL A 291 -12.11 -0.83 -8.72
C VAL A 291 -10.87 -1.69 -8.48
N LEU A 292 -9.96 -1.71 -9.45
CA LEU A 292 -8.72 -2.49 -9.40
C LEU A 292 -7.54 -1.65 -8.91
N ARG A 293 -7.53 -0.36 -9.29
CA ARG A 293 -6.50 0.62 -8.92
C ARG A 293 -7.16 1.98 -8.70
N ALA A 294 -6.73 2.71 -7.68
CA ALA A 294 -7.22 4.06 -7.38
C ALA A 294 -6.10 4.97 -6.90
N PHE A 295 -5.98 6.14 -7.51
CA PHE A 295 -4.87 7.06 -7.28
C PHE A 295 -5.37 8.49 -7.11
N GLN A 296 -4.59 9.33 -6.43
CA GLN A 296 -4.90 10.75 -6.25
C GLN A 296 -3.71 11.63 -6.64
N ASP A 297 -3.97 12.64 -7.47
CA ASP A 297 -3.02 13.66 -7.91
C ASP A 297 -3.64 15.05 -7.71
N GLY A 298 -3.24 15.72 -6.63
CA GLY A 298 -3.82 17.01 -6.23
C GLY A 298 -5.34 16.93 -6.04
N ALA A 299 -6.08 17.67 -6.87
CA ALA A 299 -7.54 17.71 -6.85
C ALA A 299 -8.20 16.58 -7.67
N TYR A 300 -7.42 15.76 -8.36
CA TYR A 300 -7.92 14.69 -9.21
C TYR A 300 -7.77 13.34 -8.52
N VAL A 301 -8.75 12.47 -8.74
CA VAL A 301 -8.69 11.04 -8.42
C VAL A 301 -8.91 10.29 -9.71
N PHE A 302 -8.10 9.28 -10.01
CA PHE A 302 -8.29 8.43 -11.17
C PHE A 302 -8.28 6.96 -10.80
N THR A 303 -9.13 6.17 -11.46
CA THR A 303 -9.34 4.76 -11.18
C THR A 303 -9.23 3.92 -12.42
N HIS A 304 -8.83 2.66 -12.23
CA HIS A 304 -8.94 1.60 -13.22
C HIS A 304 -9.99 0.61 -12.73
N THR A 305 -11.06 0.46 -13.48
CA THR A 305 -12.30 -0.18 -13.01
C THR A 305 -12.76 -1.23 -14.01
N SER A 306 -13.10 -2.42 -13.50
CA SER A 306 -13.87 -3.42 -14.24
C SER A 306 -15.34 -3.13 -14.02
N TYR A 307 -16.08 -2.92 -15.10
CA TYR A 307 -17.49 -2.59 -15.07
C TYR A 307 -18.35 -3.70 -15.67
N ASP A 308 -19.56 -3.87 -15.14
CA ASP A 308 -20.67 -4.48 -15.85
C ASP A 308 -21.88 -3.54 -15.81
N PHE A 309 -21.99 -2.71 -16.85
CA PHE A 309 -23.18 -1.95 -17.18
C PHE A 309 -23.47 -2.14 -18.66
N PHE A 310 -24.59 -2.79 -18.98
CA PHE A 310 -24.90 -3.20 -20.36
C PHE A 310 -23.74 -4.01 -20.99
N GLY A 311 -23.16 -4.92 -20.22
CA GLY A 311 -22.07 -5.83 -20.60
C GLY A 311 -20.68 -5.45 -20.05
N PRO A 312 -19.73 -6.40 -19.96
CA PRO A 312 -18.42 -6.20 -19.34
C PRO A 312 -17.56 -5.15 -20.06
N LYS A 313 -16.98 -4.22 -19.30
CA LYS A 313 -16.10 -3.15 -19.80
C LYS A 313 -14.89 -2.97 -18.91
N ALA A 314 -13.76 -2.62 -19.52
CA ALA A 314 -12.63 -2.04 -18.81
C ALA A 314 -12.70 -0.52 -18.93
N GLY A 315 -12.46 0.18 -17.83
CA GLY A 315 -12.65 1.60 -17.73
C GLY A 315 -11.54 2.31 -16.98
N PHE A 316 -11.21 3.51 -17.42
CA PHE A 316 -10.56 4.49 -16.58
C PHE A 316 -11.54 5.60 -16.26
N ASP A 317 -11.61 6.00 -14.99
CA ASP A 317 -12.40 7.15 -14.55
C ASP A 317 -11.47 8.21 -13.97
N VAL A 318 -11.81 9.48 -14.15
CA VAL A 318 -11.15 10.63 -13.54
C VAL A 318 -12.22 11.49 -12.89
N PHE A 319 -11.99 11.89 -11.64
CA PHE A 319 -12.86 12.77 -10.88
C PHE A 319 -12.07 13.98 -10.40
N ARG A 320 -12.63 15.19 -10.54
CA ARG A 320 -12.06 16.40 -9.94
C ARG A 320 -12.86 16.83 -8.70
N PHE A 321 -12.14 17.34 -7.72
CA PHE A 321 -12.68 17.79 -6.45
C PHE A 321 -12.55 19.30 -6.23
N GLU A 322 -13.57 19.90 -5.61
CA GLU A 322 -13.53 21.22 -4.97
C GLU A 322 -14.16 21.08 -3.57
N ASP A 323 -13.54 21.67 -2.54
CA ASP A 323 -14.06 21.67 -1.17
C ASP A 323 -14.45 20.27 -0.64
N GLY A 324 -13.70 19.25 -1.06
CA GLY A 324 -13.95 17.85 -0.69
C GLY A 324 -15.20 17.21 -1.33
N LYS A 325 -15.77 17.83 -2.37
CA LYS A 325 -16.87 17.29 -3.18
C LYS A 325 -16.42 17.05 -4.62
N ILE A 326 -16.95 16.00 -5.24
CA ILE A 326 -16.78 15.71 -6.66
C ILE A 326 -17.53 16.78 -7.45
N VAL A 327 -16.83 17.48 -8.33
CA VAL A 327 -17.41 18.52 -9.19
C VAL A 327 -17.30 18.19 -10.68
N GLU A 328 -16.54 17.18 -11.06
CA GLU A 328 -16.36 16.85 -12.47
C GLU A 328 -15.96 15.38 -12.62
N HIS A 329 -16.38 14.76 -13.72
CA HIS A 329 -16.11 13.36 -14.03
C HIS A 329 -15.86 13.13 -15.51
N TRP A 330 -14.81 12.37 -15.82
CA TRP A 330 -14.50 11.82 -17.13
C TRP A 330 -14.36 10.31 -17.01
N ASP A 331 -14.72 9.59 -18.07
CA ASP A 331 -14.39 8.19 -18.21
C ASP A 331 -13.87 7.89 -19.61
N ASN A 332 -13.21 6.74 -19.77
CA ASN A 332 -13.01 6.10 -21.06
C ASN A 332 -13.18 4.60 -20.88
N LEU A 333 -13.95 3.97 -21.77
CA LEU A 333 -14.44 2.60 -21.57
C LEU A 333 -14.35 1.81 -22.87
N LEU A 334 -13.98 0.54 -22.80
CA LEU A 334 -14.08 -0.39 -23.93
C LEU A 334 -14.53 -1.80 -23.49
N PRO A 335 -15.18 -2.58 -24.38
CA PRO A 335 -15.64 -3.93 -24.04
C PRO A 335 -14.49 -4.86 -23.66
N VAL A 336 -14.67 -5.71 -22.65
CA VAL A 336 -13.64 -6.69 -22.26
C VAL A 336 -13.31 -7.62 -23.43
N GLN A 337 -12.02 -7.79 -23.71
CA GLN A 337 -11.51 -8.63 -24.78
C GLN A 337 -10.83 -9.90 -24.24
N LYS A 338 -10.49 -10.82 -25.14
CA LYS A 338 -9.68 -11.99 -24.80
C LYS A 338 -8.28 -11.55 -24.34
N PRO A 339 -7.58 -12.38 -23.55
CA PRO A 339 -6.19 -12.11 -23.21
C PRO A 339 -5.35 -11.84 -24.46
N ASN A 340 -4.36 -10.94 -24.32
CA ASN A 340 -3.44 -10.58 -25.38
C ASN A 340 -2.54 -11.78 -25.77
N PRO A 341 -1.68 -11.64 -26.80
CA PRO A 341 -0.82 -12.75 -27.23
C PRO A 341 0.13 -13.29 -26.14
N SER A 342 0.40 -12.50 -25.09
CA SER A 342 1.19 -12.90 -23.90
C SER A 342 0.34 -13.47 -22.76
N GLY A 343 -0.97 -13.62 -22.94
CA GLY A 343 -1.89 -14.15 -21.95
C GLY A 343 -2.32 -13.14 -20.87
N ARG A 344 -2.03 -11.85 -21.05
CA ARG A 344 -2.42 -10.76 -20.15
C ARG A 344 -3.83 -10.28 -20.45
N THR A 345 -4.54 -9.86 -19.42
CA THR A 345 -5.87 -9.27 -19.52
C THR A 345 -5.77 -7.74 -19.46
N GLN A 346 -6.89 -7.06 -19.64
CA GLN A 346 -6.95 -5.61 -19.40
C GLN A 346 -6.87 -5.25 -17.91
N PHE A 347 -6.92 -6.23 -16.99
CA PHE A 347 -7.18 -6.02 -15.56
C PHE A 347 -6.03 -6.46 -14.65
N ASP A 348 -5.29 -7.50 -15.02
CA ASP A 348 -4.19 -8.05 -14.25
C ASP A 348 -2.98 -7.10 -14.20
N GLY A 349 -1.89 -7.57 -13.59
CA GLY A 349 -0.66 -6.80 -13.43
C GLY A 349 -0.55 -6.10 -12.07
N ALA A 350 0.46 -5.25 -11.91
CA ALA A 350 0.83 -4.70 -10.61
C ALA A 350 -0.24 -3.76 -10.01
N THR A 351 -0.40 -3.78 -8.68
CA THR A 351 -1.28 -2.87 -7.92
C THR A 351 -0.52 -2.08 -6.85
N ALA A 352 0.70 -2.49 -6.52
CA ALA A 352 1.48 -1.92 -5.44
C ALA A 352 2.01 -0.52 -5.78
N LEU A 353 1.69 0.43 -4.91
CA LEU A 353 2.10 1.82 -5.02
C LEU A 353 3.49 2.03 -4.38
N THR A 354 4.46 2.42 -5.20
CA THR A 354 5.86 2.74 -4.82
C THR A 354 6.26 4.10 -5.37
N ASP A 355 7.51 4.54 -5.15
CA ASP A 355 8.08 5.74 -5.76
C ASP A 355 7.27 7.04 -5.53
N LEU A 356 6.58 7.16 -4.38
CA LEU A 356 5.77 8.34 -4.05
C LEU A 356 6.58 9.64 -4.11
N ASP A 357 7.86 9.59 -3.74
CA ASP A 357 8.84 10.67 -3.81
C ASP A 357 9.26 11.04 -5.24
N LYS A 358 8.97 10.20 -6.23
CA LYS A 358 9.31 10.39 -7.65
C LYS A 358 8.11 10.67 -8.54
N THR A 359 6.92 10.92 -7.97
CA THR A 359 5.67 11.13 -8.70
C THR A 359 5.84 12.12 -9.87
N GLU A 360 6.39 13.30 -9.60
CA GLU A 360 6.57 14.33 -10.64
C GLU A 360 7.61 13.95 -11.70
N ALA A 361 8.67 13.25 -11.30
CA ALA A 361 9.66 12.73 -12.25
C ALA A 361 9.04 11.67 -13.18
N ASN A 362 8.23 10.76 -12.63
CA ASN A 362 7.53 9.75 -13.41
C ASN A 362 6.50 10.37 -14.36
N LYS A 363 5.76 11.39 -13.92
CA LYS A 363 4.86 12.17 -14.80
C LYS A 363 5.61 12.83 -15.95
N ALA A 364 6.80 13.39 -15.69
CA ALA A 364 7.63 13.99 -16.73
C ALA A 364 8.12 12.95 -17.76
N VAL A 365 8.48 11.74 -17.31
CA VAL A 365 8.85 10.62 -18.21
C VAL A 365 7.69 10.26 -19.13
N ILE A 366 6.48 10.07 -18.60
CA ILE A 366 5.30 9.74 -19.44
C ILE A 366 4.93 10.89 -20.36
N LYS A 367 4.92 12.13 -19.86
CA LYS A 367 4.67 13.30 -20.70
C LYS A 367 5.64 13.36 -21.89
N GLY A 368 6.93 13.17 -21.64
CA GLY A 368 7.95 13.12 -22.68
C GLY A 368 7.75 11.96 -23.65
N PHE A 369 7.40 10.76 -23.15
CA PHE A 369 7.11 9.62 -24.00
C PHE A 369 5.95 9.90 -24.97
N ILE A 370 4.83 10.44 -24.46
CA ILE A 370 3.68 10.78 -25.29
C ILE A 370 4.04 11.89 -26.30
N GLU A 371 4.63 12.99 -25.85
CA GLU A 371 4.92 14.16 -26.70
C GLU A 371 6.00 13.88 -27.76
N HIS A 372 7.10 13.22 -27.40
CA HIS A 372 8.22 12.98 -28.32
C HIS A 372 8.01 11.74 -29.18
N VAL A 373 7.60 10.62 -28.57
CA VAL A 373 7.53 9.34 -29.29
C VAL A 373 6.19 9.19 -30.01
N LEU A 374 5.06 9.38 -29.32
CA LEU A 374 3.75 9.12 -29.92
C LEU A 374 3.26 10.28 -30.79
N LEU A 375 3.36 11.53 -30.32
CA LEU A 375 3.01 12.72 -31.12
C LEU A 375 4.15 13.15 -32.07
N GLY A 376 5.39 13.19 -31.57
CA GLY A 376 6.55 13.64 -32.35
C GLY A 376 7.11 12.61 -33.33
N HIS A 377 6.64 11.35 -33.26
CA HIS A 377 7.12 10.22 -34.06
C HIS A 377 8.63 9.93 -33.90
N GLU A 378 9.24 10.31 -32.77
CA GLU A 378 10.66 10.09 -32.44
C GLU A 378 10.90 8.65 -31.96
N MET A 379 10.61 7.65 -32.81
CA MET A 379 10.67 6.22 -32.48
C MET A 379 12.06 5.72 -32.09
N ASP A 380 13.11 6.45 -32.48
CA ASP A 380 14.50 6.18 -32.06
C ASP A 380 14.74 6.43 -30.56
N GLN A 381 13.85 7.17 -29.88
CA GLN A 381 13.89 7.39 -28.44
C GLN A 381 13.14 6.36 -27.61
N LEU A 382 12.51 5.35 -28.23
CA LEU A 382 11.64 4.39 -27.54
C LEU A 382 12.32 3.75 -26.31
N THR A 383 13.58 3.32 -26.45
CA THR A 383 14.35 2.67 -25.38
C THR A 383 14.86 3.62 -24.31
N SER A 384 14.73 4.94 -24.51
CA SER A 384 15.01 5.95 -23.48
C SER A 384 13.86 6.07 -22.47
N TYR A 385 12.66 5.64 -22.87
CA TYR A 385 11.46 5.68 -22.04
C TYR A 385 11.03 4.29 -21.57
N ILE A 386 11.07 3.28 -22.44
CA ILE A 386 10.61 1.93 -22.14
C ILE A 386 11.78 1.04 -21.75
N ASN A 387 11.61 0.26 -20.69
CA ASN A 387 12.59 -0.73 -20.28
C ASN A 387 12.68 -1.83 -21.36
N PRO A 388 13.85 -2.05 -21.99
CA PRO A 388 13.98 -2.97 -23.11
C PRO A 388 13.96 -4.44 -22.70
N LYS A 389 14.07 -4.75 -21.40
CA LYS A 389 14.10 -6.12 -20.87
C LYS A 389 12.75 -6.53 -20.28
N GLU A 390 12.06 -5.59 -19.65
CA GLU A 390 10.82 -5.84 -18.93
C GLU A 390 9.79 -4.81 -19.37
N TYR A 391 8.88 -5.22 -20.26
CA TYR A 391 7.77 -4.39 -20.69
C TYR A 391 6.52 -5.25 -20.84
N VAL A 392 5.62 -5.16 -19.87
CA VAL A 392 4.37 -5.91 -19.86
C VAL A 392 3.26 -5.10 -20.52
N GLN A 393 2.49 -5.74 -21.39
CA GLN A 393 1.37 -5.12 -22.11
C GLN A 393 0.05 -5.71 -21.66
N HIS A 394 -0.94 -4.83 -21.45
CA HIS A 394 -2.32 -5.21 -21.20
C HIS A 394 -3.28 -4.80 -22.32
N ASN A 395 -2.77 -4.13 -23.37
CA ASN A 395 -3.51 -3.94 -24.60
C ASN A 395 -3.83 -5.33 -25.22
N PRO A 396 -5.11 -5.66 -25.48
CA PRO A 396 -5.52 -6.97 -26.01
C PRO A 396 -4.87 -7.38 -27.33
N ALA A 397 -4.36 -6.44 -28.11
CA ALA A 397 -3.75 -6.67 -29.42
C ALA A 397 -2.20 -6.65 -29.40
N VAL A 398 -1.56 -6.35 -28.27
CA VAL A 398 -0.11 -6.14 -28.18
C VAL A 398 0.51 -7.15 -27.21
N ALA A 399 1.56 -7.84 -27.65
CA ALA A 399 2.31 -8.77 -26.80
C ALA A 399 3.35 -8.04 -25.92
N ASP A 400 3.80 -8.69 -24.86
CA ASP A 400 4.89 -8.24 -23.98
C ASP A 400 6.20 -8.00 -24.77
N GLY A 401 7.02 -7.09 -24.25
CA GLY A 401 8.35 -6.75 -24.77
C GLY A 401 8.31 -5.80 -25.96
N LEU A 402 9.47 -5.20 -26.26
CA LEU A 402 9.61 -4.29 -27.42
C LEU A 402 9.44 -5.02 -28.75
N GLU A 403 9.75 -6.31 -28.82
CA GLU A 403 9.49 -7.14 -30.00
C GLU A 403 7.98 -7.31 -30.24
N GLY A 404 7.22 -7.62 -29.17
CA GLY A 404 5.76 -7.72 -29.22
C GLY A 404 5.10 -6.40 -29.63
N PHE A 405 5.56 -5.30 -29.04
CA PHE A 405 5.14 -3.94 -29.41
C PHE A 405 5.45 -3.63 -30.89
N GLY A 406 6.68 -3.89 -31.34
CA GLY A 406 7.09 -3.65 -32.73
C GLY A 406 6.30 -4.48 -33.74
N ALA A 407 6.05 -5.75 -33.45
CA ALA A 407 5.23 -6.64 -34.28
C ALA A 407 3.79 -6.13 -34.38
N ALA A 408 3.20 -5.65 -33.28
CA ALA A 408 1.87 -5.06 -33.29
C ALA A 408 1.82 -3.79 -34.14
N MET A 409 2.81 -2.90 -34.05
CA MET A 409 2.86 -1.67 -34.85
C MET A 409 2.98 -1.98 -36.35
N GLN A 410 3.79 -2.96 -36.72
CA GLN A 410 3.89 -3.43 -38.11
C GLN A 410 2.56 -4.00 -38.61
N TYR A 411 1.90 -4.82 -37.80
CA TYR A 411 0.57 -5.37 -38.12
C TYR A 411 -0.46 -4.25 -38.29
N PHE A 412 -0.49 -3.26 -37.39
CA PHE A 412 -1.41 -2.14 -37.48
C PHE A 412 -1.19 -1.30 -38.73
N ALA A 413 0.06 -0.99 -39.06
CA ALA A 413 0.41 -0.28 -40.28
C ALA A 413 -0.03 -1.04 -41.54
N ALA A 414 0.21 -2.35 -41.60
CA ALA A 414 -0.17 -3.19 -42.73
C ALA A 414 -1.69 -3.33 -42.93
N ASN A 415 -2.49 -3.12 -41.88
CA ASN A 415 -3.95 -3.29 -41.89
C ASN A 415 -4.72 -1.96 -41.84
N ASN A 416 -4.05 -0.81 -42.05
CA ASN A 416 -4.64 0.52 -41.93
C ASN A 416 -5.31 0.76 -40.57
N LEU A 417 -4.73 0.21 -39.50
CA LEU A 417 -5.08 0.44 -38.10
C LEU A 417 -4.15 1.51 -37.49
N VAL A 418 -3.92 2.60 -38.23
CA VAL A 418 -2.98 3.65 -37.84
C VAL A 418 -3.47 4.30 -36.55
N MET A 419 -2.58 4.38 -35.56
CA MET A 419 -2.77 5.17 -34.35
C MET A 419 -2.07 6.52 -34.54
N GLU A 420 -2.83 7.59 -34.46
CA GLU A 420 -2.36 8.97 -34.55
C GLU A 420 -2.75 9.68 -33.25
N TYR A 421 -1.80 10.38 -32.65
CA TYR A 421 -2.04 11.21 -31.47
C TYR A 421 -1.99 12.67 -31.92
N ASP A 422 -3.07 13.42 -31.69
CA ASP A 422 -3.19 14.83 -32.08
C ASP A 422 -2.89 15.77 -30.90
N LYS A 423 -3.29 15.38 -29.67
CA LYS A 423 -3.10 16.22 -28.48
C LYS A 423 -3.08 15.43 -27.17
N LEU A 424 -2.14 15.78 -26.29
CA LEU A 424 -2.11 15.39 -24.88
C LEU A 424 -2.89 16.41 -24.04
N HIS A 425 -3.95 15.98 -23.35
CA HIS A 425 -4.80 16.86 -22.53
C HIS A 425 -4.43 16.84 -21.06
N LEU A 426 -4.13 15.67 -20.50
CA LEU A 426 -3.85 15.54 -19.07
C LEU A 426 -2.82 14.44 -18.78
N VAL A 427 -2.00 14.66 -17.76
CA VAL A 427 -1.07 13.68 -17.18
C VAL A 427 -1.27 13.68 -15.67
N LEU A 428 -1.84 12.60 -15.14
CA LEU A 428 -2.10 12.42 -13.72
C LEU A 428 -1.22 11.29 -13.19
N GLY A 429 -0.62 11.45 -12.01
CA GLY A 429 0.24 10.41 -11.46
C GLY A 429 0.27 10.37 -9.95
N GLN A 430 0.48 9.16 -9.42
CA GLN A 430 0.80 8.94 -8.01
C GLN A 430 1.86 7.84 -7.95
N GLY A 431 3.03 8.20 -7.42
CA GLY A 431 4.15 7.27 -7.29
C GLY A 431 4.60 6.72 -8.63
N ASN A 432 4.62 5.39 -8.74
CA ASN A 432 4.99 4.64 -9.93
C ASN A 432 3.89 4.52 -10.99
N PHE A 433 2.65 4.97 -10.74
CA PHE A 433 1.55 4.91 -11.71
C PHE A 433 1.23 6.28 -12.29
N VAL A 434 1.12 6.36 -13.62
CA VAL A 434 0.83 7.60 -14.34
C VAL A 434 -0.15 7.35 -15.48
N LEU A 435 -1.28 8.03 -15.47
CA LEU A 435 -2.30 8.05 -16.51
C LEU A 435 -2.09 9.25 -17.43
N SER A 436 -2.02 9.00 -18.74
CA SER A 436 -2.08 10.05 -19.76
C SER A 436 -3.42 10.00 -20.49
N ILE A 437 -3.97 11.18 -20.80
CA ILE A 437 -5.23 11.35 -21.51
C ILE A 437 -4.97 12.16 -22.77
N SER A 438 -5.14 11.53 -23.92
CA SER A 438 -4.86 12.10 -25.23
C SER A 438 -6.04 11.92 -26.18
N GLU A 439 -6.05 12.69 -27.26
CA GLU A 439 -6.95 12.50 -28.39
C GLU A 439 -6.18 12.34 -29.70
N GLY A 440 -6.81 11.70 -30.67
CA GLY A 440 -6.29 11.61 -32.02
C GLY A 440 -7.17 10.77 -32.93
N LYS A 441 -6.58 9.97 -33.80
CA LYS A 441 -7.31 9.16 -34.78
C LYS A 441 -6.89 7.70 -34.78
N PHE A 442 -7.87 6.81 -34.89
CA PHE A 442 -7.63 5.38 -35.04
C PHE A 442 -8.14 4.81 -36.36
N GLY A 443 -7.34 3.92 -36.95
CA GLY A 443 -7.69 3.15 -38.12
C GLY A 443 -7.98 4.00 -39.34
N LYS A 444 -9.24 4.00 -39.81
CA LYS A 444 -9.67 4.78 -40.98
C LYS A 444 -9.89 6.27 -40.68
N GLY A 445 -9.29 6.79 -39.61
CA GLY A 445 -9.40 8.20 -39.22
C GLY A 445 -10.54 8.51 -38.24
N ALA A 446 -11.03 7.52 -37.49
CA ALA A 446 -12.06 7.77 -36.46
C ALA A 446 -11.46 8.61 -35.33
N HIS A 447 -12.12 9.70 -34.92
CA HIS A 447 -11.70 10.50 -33.77
C HIS A 447 -11.78 9.63 -32.51
N THR A 448 -10.70 9.58 -31.74
CA THR A 448 -10.49 8.58 -30.69
C THR A 448 -9.86 9.23 -29.45
N ALA A 449 -10.33 8.81 -28.28
CA ALA A 449 -9.71 9.10 -26.99
C ALA A 449 -8.80 7.94 -26.57
N TYR A 450 -7.58 8.29 -26.16
CA TYR A 450 -6.55 7.39 -25.66
C TYR A 450 -6.32 7.67 -24.19
N TYR A 451 -6.59 6.67 -23.35
CA TYR A 451 -6.30 6.72 -21.92
C TYR A 451 -5.28 5.63 -21.65
N ASP A 452 -4.05 6.03 -21.38
CA ASP A 452 -2.90 5.13 -21.24
C ASP A 452 -2.36 5.23 -19.81
N LEU A 453 -2.50 4.15 -19.05
CA LEU A 453 -1.94 4.01 -17.71
C LEU A 453 -0.61 3.27 -17.81
N PHE A 454 0.44 3.85 -17.22
CA PHE A 454 1.78 3.28 -17.18
C PHE A 454 2.19 2.99 -15.75
N ARG A 455 2.96 1.91 -15.56
CA ARG A 455 3.82 1.73 -14.39
C ARG A 455 5.26 1.97 -14.76
N LEU A 456 5.96 2.71 -13.91
CA LEU A 456 7.39 2.93 -14.02
C LEU A 456 8.17 2.20 -12.94
N GLU A 457 9.41 1.87 -13.26
CA GLU A 457 10.41 1.36 -12.34
C GLU A 457 11.79 1.85 -12.77
N ASN A 458 12.57 2.37 -11.82
CA ASN A 458 13.89 2.96 -12.08
C ASN A 458 13.88 4.03 -13.20
N GLY A 459 12.79 4.79 -13.29
CA GLY A 459 12.62 5.87 -14.27
C GLY A 459 12.27 5.39 -15.69
N LEU A 460 11.97 4.11 -15.88
CA LEU A 460 11.58 3.53 -17.17
C LEU A 460 10.18 2.92 -17.08
N ILE A 461 9.44 2.95 -18.20
CA ILE A 461 8.14 2.29 -18.36
C ILE A 461 8.37 0.78 -18.41
N VAL A 462 7.65 0.06 -17.56
CA VAL A 462 7.76 -1.41 -17.44
C VAL A 462 6.43 -2.12 -17.62
N GLU A 463 5.31 -1.40 -17.60
CA GLU A 463 3.96 -1.98 -17.72
C GLU A 463 2.98 -0.94 -18.27
N HIS A 464 2.03 -1.38 -19.09
CA HIS A 464 1.10 -0.51 -19.79
C HIS A 464 -0.31 -1.12 -19.91
N TRP A 465 -1.32 -0.32 -19.59
CA TRP A 465 -2.74 -0.59 -19.82
C TRP A 465 -3.37 0.55 -20.60
N ASP A 466 -4.27 0.26 -21.53
CA ASP A 466 -4.94 1.28 -22.30
C ASP A 466 -6.45 1.07 -22.43
N VAL A 467 -7.13 2.19 -22.66
CA VAL A 467 -8.48 2.23 -23.20
C VAL A 467 -8.49 3.15 -24.41
N ILE A 468 -8.68 2.54 -25.58
CA ILE A 468 -8.80 3.21 -26.88
C ILE A 468 -10.27 3.19 -27.29
N ALA A 469 -10.93 4.34 -27.27
CA ALA A 469 -12.37 4.42 -27.55
C ALA A 469 -12.69 5.53 -28.58
N PRO A 470 -13.50 5.22 -29.61
CA PRO A 470 -13.95 6.24 -30.54
C PRO A 470 -14.85 7.27 -29.85
N ILE A 471 -14.70 8.53 -30.23
CA ILE A 471 -15.55 9.62 -29.77
C ILE A 471 -16.75 9.68 -30.71
N PRO A 472 -17.99 9.48 -30.21
CA PRO A 472 -19.19 9.51 -31.06
C PRO A 472 -19.40 10.92 -31.65
N PRO A 473 -20.13 11.04 -32.76
CA PRO A 473 -20.47 12.36 -33.31
C PRO A 473 -21.31 13.17 -32.31
N LYS A 474 -21.19 14.51 -32.35
CA LYS A 474 -21.89 15.43 -31.42
C LYS A 474 -23.41 15.22 -31.34
N THR A 475 -24.02 14.71 -32.41
CA THR A 475 -25.46 14.42 -32.48
C THR A 475 -25.90 13.30 -31.54
N GLU A 476 -24.98 12.48 -31.04
CA GLU A 476 -25.24 11.38 -30.10
C GLU A 476 -24.94 11.75 -28.65
N TRP A 477 -24.39 12.95 -28.40
CA TRP A 477 -23.99 13.37 -27.06
C TRP A 477 -25.21 13.73 -26.21
N LYS A 478 -25.21 13.30 -24.95
CA LYS A 478 -26.24 13.65 -23.97
C LYS A 478 -25.88 14.86 -23.11
N ASN A 479 -24.69 15.40 -23.27
CA ASN A 479 -24.21 16.64 -22.64
C ASN A 479 -23.37 17.45 -23.65
N ASN A 480 -23.04 18.69 -23.29
CA ASN A 480 -22.28 19.61 -24.15
C ASN A 480 -20.84 19.85 -23.69
N ASN A 481 -20.35 19.09 -22.71
CA ASN A 481 -19.08 19.35 -22.02
C ASN A 481 -17.86 18.83 -22.81
N GLY A 482 -18.08 17.94 -23.77
CA GLY A 482 -17.02 17.32 -24.55
C GLY A 482 -16.34 16.15 -23.84
N LYS A 483 -15.41 15.48 -24.53
CA LYS A 483 -14.74 14.27 -24.02
C LYS A 483 -13.57 14.57 -23.07
N PHE A 484 -13.01 15.78 -23.13
CA PHE A 484 -11.79 16.20 -22.43
C PHE A 484 -12.04 17.44 -21.61
#